data_AF-A0A8D0KYL7-F1
#
_entry.id   AF-A0A8D0KYL7-F1
#
_cell.length_a   1.000
_cell.length_b   1.000
_cell.length_c   1.000
_cell.angle_alpha   90.00
_cell.angle_beta   90.00
_cell.angle_gamma   90.00
#
_symmetry.space_group_name_H-M   'P 1'
#
loop_
_entity.id
_entity.type
_entity.pdbx_description
1 polymer ?
#
loop_
_entity_poly.entity_id
_entity_poly.type
_entity_poly.pdbx_seq_one_letter_code
_entity_poly.pdbx_strand_id
1 'polypeptide(L)'
;APLPLAVPPPTRLHHGAPPLLLLLTALATALACHHLPPRHDTFPWDSLQLLQAMAPSPTQPCHPHQAPVFPDTLLHNSHPRQAAATGLRILQHLLHTLSSPSTPQHWDAQARHQLLNSLQHHIHHLEQCVPANRMFFKRQGPRNLLLTLDKYFRDIQHFLRTHHHSACAWDHVRLQARACFQRVDTLFRQMKSQAVPALRQTHLLQMPMPRQHRQPQIEQREQQPGLGLLSTDAPTCAHTPVAMGTGLAT
;
A
#
# COMPACT_ATOMS: atom_id res chain seq x y z
N ALA A 1 38.47 64.37 15.01
CA ALA A 1 38.11 64.04 13.60
C ALA A 1 39.01 62.88 13.14
N PRO A 2 38.48 61.91 12.39
CA PRO A 2 38.37 60.53 12.89
C PRO A 2 39.36 59.50 12.30
N LEU A 3 39.57 58.42 13.06
CA LEU A 3 40.21 57.16 12.70
C LEU A 3 39.45 56.45 11.56
N PRO A 4 40.14 55.79 10.60
CA PRO A 4 39.50 54.85 9.70
C PRO A 4 39.31 53.48 10.37
N LEU A 5 38.07 53.01 10.32
CA LEU A 5 37.57 51.73 10.85
C LEU A 5 38.20 50.54 10.11
N ALA A 6 38.65 49.56 10.88
CA ALA A 6 39.04 48.24 10.36
C ALA A 6 37.79 47.49 9.86
N VAL A 7 37.85 47.06 8.60
CA VAL A 7 36.85 46.16 8.00
C VAL A 7 37.13 44.73 8.50
N PRO A 8 36.18 44.04 9.15
CA PRO A 8 36.38 42.65 9.55
C PRO A 8 36.33 41.72 8.31
N PRO A 9 37.11 40.62 8.31
CA PRO A 9 37.09 39.67 7.21
C PRO A 9 35.75 38.93 7.14
N PRO A 10 35.32 38.47 5.94
CA PRO A 10 34.09 37.71 5.80
C PRO A 10 34.22 36.40 6.57
N THR A 11 33.33 36.22 7.55
CA THR A 11 33.14 34.97 8.26
C THR A 11 32.80 33.87 7.25
N ARG A 12 33.73 32.93 7.06
CA ARG A 12 33.43 31.70 6.34
C ARG A 12 32.37 30.92 7.13
N LEU A 13 31.12 31.05 6.70
CA LEU A 13 30.03 30.17 7.11
C LEU A 13 30.40 28.73 6.72
N HIS A 14 30.68 27.92 7.73
CA HIS A 14 30.92 26.49 7.61
C HIS A 14 29.75 25.84 6.85
N HIS A 15 30.02 25.38 5.62
CA HIS A 15 29.12 24.59 4.79
C HIS A 15 29.03 23.12 5.27
N GLY A 16 28.90 22.90 6.59
CA GLY A 16 28.82 21.56 7.19
C GLY A 16 27.39 21.02 7.33
N ALA A 17 26.38 21.86 7.17
CA ALA A 17 24.97 21.50 7.32
C ALA A 17 24.26 20.80 6.12
N PRO A 18 24.70 20.88 4.85
CA PRO A 18 23.92 20.31 3.74
C PRO A 18 23.71 18.78 3.82
N PRO A 19 24.73 17.94 4.08
CA PRO A 19 24.55 16.49 4.02
C PRO A 19 23.74 15.95 5.22
N LEU A 20 23.87 16.56 6.40
CA LEU A 20 23.08 16.19 7.57
C LEU A 20 21.59 16.51 7.36
N LEU A 21 21.28 17.68 6.81
CA LEU A 21 19.90 18.07 6.51
C LEU A 21 19.26 17.15 5.45
N LEU A 22 20.02 16.76 4.43
CA LEU A 22 19.60 15.79 3.41
C LEU A 22 19.38 14.39 4.00
N LEU A 23 20.24 13.95 4.92
CA LEU A 23 20.10 12.66 5.60
C LEU A 23 18.87 12.66 6.51
N LEU A 24 18.65 13.72 7.29
CA LEU A 24 17.48 13.87 8.17
C LEU A 24 16.18 13.91 7.37
N THR A 25 16.13 14.60 6.23
CA THR A 25 14.96 14.58 5.34
C THR A 25 14.73 13.21 4.69
N ALA A 26 15.80 12.51 4.30
CA ALA A 26 15.69 11.15 3.77
C ALA A 26 15.18 10.16 4.83
N LEU A 27 15.65 10.26 6.07
CA LEU A 27 15.16 9.47 7.20
C LEU A 27 13.72 9.82 7.55
N ALA A 28 13.37 11.10 7.66
CA ALA A 28 12.01 11.54 7.95
C ALA A 28 11.00 11.05 6.90
N THR A 29 11.34 11.13 5.62
CA THR A 29 10.49 10.62 4.53
C THR A 29 10.39 9.09 4.50
N ALA A 30 11.49 8.39 4.79
CA ALA A 30 11.47 6.93 4.93
C ALA A 30 10.59 6.50 6.11
N LEU A 31 10.79 7.09 7.30
CA LEU A 31 9.96 6.81 8.47
C LEU A 31 8.50 7.19 8.23
N ALA A 32 8.20 8.31 7.56
CA ALA A 32 6.84 8.69 7.20
C ALA A 32 6.17 7.65 6.30
N CYS A 33 6.89 7.06 5.33
CA CYS A 33 6.38 5.96 4.50
C CYS A 33 6.19 4.64 5.27
N HIS A 34 7.10 4.33 6.19
CA HIS A 34 7.09 3.06 6.94
C HIS A 34 6.09 3.08 8.09
N HIS A 35 5.92 4.23 8.73
CA HIS A 35 4.95 4.50 9.78
C HIS A 35 3.79 5.35 9.26
N LEU A 36 3.32 5.11 8.02
CA LEU A 36 1.94 5.49 7.70
C LEU A 36 1.09 4.92 8.84
N PRO A 37 0.45 5.77 9.68
CA PRO A 37 -0.02 5.32 10.98
C PRO A 37 -0.89 4.07 10.87
N PRO A 38 -0.80 3.12 11.81
CA PRO A 38 -1.68 1.94 11.89
C PRO A 38 -3.18 2.27 11.99
N ARG A 39 -3.57 3.55 11.98
CA ARG A 39 -4.96 3.99 12.07
C ARG A 39 -5.84 3.59 10.88
N HIS A 40 -5.29 2.97 9.84
CA HIS A 40 -6.04 2.67 8.61
C HIS A 40 -5.74 1.28 8.04
N ASP A 41 -5.86 0.23 8.87
CA ASP A 41 -6.05 -1.13 8.34
C ASP A 41 -7.40 -1.28 7.62
N THR A 42 -8.32 -0.31 7.80
CA THR A 42 -9.68 -0.35 7.27
C THR A 42 -9.93 0.60 6.09
N PHE A 43 -9.09 1.60 5.81
CA PHE A 43 -9.42 2.65 4.81
C PHE A 43 -9.89 2.13 3.44
N PRO A 44 -9.20 1.19 2.77
CA PRO A 44 -9.66 0.70 1.48
C PRO A 44 -11.03 0.02 1.61
N TRP A 45 -11.28 -0.64 2.74
CA TRP A 45 -12.54 -1.30 3.05
C TRP A 45 -13.65 -0.28 3.37
N ASP A 46 -13.37 0.73 4.20
CA ASP A 46 -14.29 1.82 4.52
C ASP A 46 -14.68 2.60 3.26
N SER A 47 -13.71 2.86 2.37
CA SER A 47 -13.96 3.51 1.08
C SER A 47 -14.83 2.65 0.15
N LEU A 48 -14.67 1.33 0.18
CA LEU A 48 -15.53 0.41 -0.55
C LEU A 48 -16.96 0.42 0.01
N GLN A 49 -17.14 0.47 1.33
CA GLN A 49 -18.47 0.60 1.93
C GLN A 49 -19.13 1.93 1.60
N LEU A 50 -18.38 3.03 1.71
CA LEU A 50 -18.88 4.35 1.35
C LEU A 50 -19.23 4.45 -0.14
N LEU A 51 -18.44 3.82 -1.02
CA LEU A 51 -18.76 3.70 -2.45
C LEU A 51 -20.05 2.91 -2.68
N GLN A 52 -20.24 1.80 -1.95
CA GLN A 52 -21.44 0.97 -2.05
C GLN A 52 -22.69 1.67 -1.49
N ALA A 53 -22.54 2.44 -0.40
CA ALA A 53 -23.61 3.25 0.17
C ALA A 53 -23.98 4.43 -0.73
N MET A 54 -22.97 5.11 -1.30
CA MET A 54 -23.16 6.20 -2.25
C MET A 54 -23.86 5.75 -3.53
N ALA A 55 -23.43 4.62 -4.10
CA ALA A 55 -23.91 4.12 -5.37
C ALA A 55 -24.18 2.61 -5.25
N PRO A 56 -25.39 2.21 -4.81
CA PRO A 56 -25.79 0.83 -4.80
C PRO A 56 -25.72 0.21 -6.19
N SER A 57 -25.56 -1.11 -6.27
CA SER A 57 -25.60 -1.78 -7.56
C SER A 57 -27.00 -1.65 -8.16
N PRO A 58 -27.14 -1.28 -9.44
CA PRO A 58 -28.44 -1.17 -10.08
C PRO A 58 -29.11 -2.55 -10.15
N THR A 59 -30.45 -2.56 -10.15
CA THR A 59 -31.26 -3.78 -10.26
C THR A 59 -31.17 -4.42 -11.63
N GLN A 60 -30.92 -3.62 -12.68
CA GLN A 60 -30.67 -4.09 -14.03
C GLN A 60 -29.23 -3.73 -14.43
N PRO A 61 -28.44 -4.71 -14.93
CA PRO A 61 -27.09 -4.43 -15.37
C PRO A 61 -27.10 -3.59 -16.65
N CYS A 62 -26.24 -2.59 -16.70
CA CYS A 62 -25.98 -1.86 -17.94
C CYS A 62 -25.32 -2.76 -18.98
N HIS A 63 -25.66 -2.55 -20.24
CA HIS A 63 -25.01 -3.27 -21.34
C HIS A 63 -23.48 -3.09 -21.29
N PRO A 64 -22.70 -4.12 -21.65
CA PRO A 64 -21.26 -4.02 -21.69
C PRO A 64 -20.86 -2.96 -22.72
N HIS A 65 -20.35 -1.84 -22.24
CA HIS A 65 -19.67 -0.86 -23.07
C HIS A 65 -18.17 -1.15 -23.00
N GLN A 66 -17.40 -0.76 -24.03
CA GLN A 66 -15.95 -0.85 -24.01
C GLN A 66 -15.37 0.18 -23.02
N ALA A 67 -15.47 -0.14 -21.73
CA ALA A 67 -14.89 0.67 -20.67
C ALA A 67 -13.36 0.49 -20.64
N PRO A 68 -12.60 1.53 -20.25
CA PRO A 68 -11.16 1.42 -20.10
C PRO A 68 -10.79 0.29 -19.13
N VAL A 69 -9.85 -0.56 -19.53
CA VAL A 69 -9.33 -1.63 -18.68
C VAL A 69 -8.15 -1.10 -17.88
N PHE A 70 -8.15 -1.39 -16.58
CA PHE A 70 -7.04 -0.97 -15.74
C PHE A 70 -5.76 -1.75 -16.08
N PRO A 71 -4.60 -1.08 -16.12
CA PRO A 71 -3.31 -1.71 -16.37
C PRO A 71 -2.79 -2.49 -15.13
N ASP A 72 -3.08 -3.77 -14.99
CA ASP A 72 -2.64 -4.57 -13.81
C ASP A 72 -1.11 -4.79 -13.73
N THR A 73 -0.38 -4.51 -14.82
CA THR A 73 1.09 -4.49 -14.86
C THR A 73 1.70 -3.53 -13.84
N LEU A 74 0.92 -2.56 -13.36
CA LEU A 74 1.35 -1.56 -12.38
C LEU A 74 1.42 -2.08 -10.93
N LEU A 75 0.86 -3.26 -10.65
CA LEU A 75 0.79 -3.84 -9.31
C LEU A 75 1.97 -4.76 -8.95
N HIS A 76 2.80 -5.11 -9.94
CA HIS A 76 3.67 -6.29 -9.86
C HIS A 76 5.12 -6.02 -9.41
N ASN A 77 5.58 -4.77 -9.24
CA ASN A 77 7.03 -4.50 -9.09
C ASN A 77 7.38 -3.30 -8.17
N SER A 78 6.58 -3.01 -7.16
CA SER A 78 6.69 -1.73 -6.45
C SER A 78 7.55 -1.83 -5.17
N HIS A 79 8.71 -1.17 -5.17
CA HIS A 79 9.34 -0.69 -3.93
C HIS A 79 8.29 0.10 -3.12
N PRO A 80 8.29 0.10 -1.76
CA PRO A 80 7.24 0.76 -0.95
C PRO A 80 6.91 2.20 -1.36
N ARG A 81 7.93 3.01 -1.66
CA ARG A 81 7.75 4.37 -2.22
C ARG A 81 7.03 4.42 -3.58
N GLN A 82 7.26 3.46 -4.46
CA GLN A 82 6.56 3.35 -5.74
C GLN A 82 5.10 2.90 -5.54
N ALA A 83 4.85 1.97 -4.61
CA ALA A 83 3.48 1.60 -4.23
C ALA A 83 2.73 2.79 -3.65
N ALA A 84 3.35 3.57 -2.75
CA ALA A 84 2.77 4.78 -2.19
C ALA A 84 2.43 5.82 -3.28
N ALA A 85 3.34 6.04 -4.24
CA ALA A 85 3.10 6.96 -5.34
C ALA A 85 1.99 6.49 -6.30
N THR A 86 1.93 5.18 -6.57
CA THR A 86 0.87 4.56 -7.38
C THR A 86 -0.47 4.72 -6.70
N GLY A 87 -0.55 4.39 -5.40
CA GLY A 87 -1.75 4.57 -4.58
C GLY A 87 -2.18 6.03 -4.53
N LEU A 88 -1.27 6.95 -4.26
CA LEU A 88 -1.53 8.40 -4.26
C LEU A 88 -2.14 8.85 -5.58
N ARG A 89 -1.55 8.44 -6.71
CA ARG A 89 -2.04 8.81 -8.04
C ARG A 89 -3.44 8.27 -8.32
N ILE A 90 -3.73 7.03 -7.93
CA ILE A 90 -5.07 6.43 -8.04
C ILE A 90 -6.07 7.22 -7.20
N LEU A 91 -5.76 7.51 -5.93
CA LEU A 91 -6.67 8.23 -5.04
C LEU A 91 -6.94 9.66 -5.53
N GLN A 92 -5.93 10.38 -6.03
CA GLN A 92 -6.11 11.71 -6.63
C GLN A 92 -7.08 11.69 -7.80
N HIS A 93 -6.97 10.71 -8.70
CA HIS A 93 -7.88 10.58 -9.84
C HIS A 93 -9.29 10.14 -9.43
N LEU A 94 -9.43 9.27 -8.42
CA LEU A 94 -10.73 8.93 -7.85
C LEU A 94 -11.40 10.15 -7.22
N LEU A 95 -10.66 10.94 -6.43
CA LEU A 95 -11.17 12.18 -5.84
C LEU A 95 -11.68 13.12 -6.94
N HIS A 96 -10.88 13.37 -7.98
CA HIS A 96 -11.26 14.23 -9.10
C HIS A 96 -12.49 13.73 -9.85
N THR A 97 -12.57 12.42 -10.11
CA THR A 97 -13.69 11.82 -10.86
C THR A 97 -14.97 11.86 -10.04
N LEU A 98 -14.89 11.45 -8.77
CA LEU A 98 -16.05 11.36 -7.87
C LEU A 98 -16.49 12.72 -7.32
N SER A 99 -15.67 13.77 -7.43
CA SER A 99 -16.06 15.16 -7.14
C SER A 99 -16.81 15.84 -8.29
N SER A 100 -16.97 15.18 -9.44
CA SER A 100 -17.62 15.79 -10.62
C SER A 100 -19.06 16.23 -10.32
N PRO A 101 -19.50 17.43 -10.75
CA PRO A 101 -20.90 17.83 -10.61
C PRO A 101 -21.84 16.98 -11.47
N SER A 102 -21.30 16.27 -12.46
CA SER A 102 -22.06 15.41 -13.38
C SER A 102 -22.34 14.01 -12.85
N THR A 103 -21.98 13.69 -11.60
CA THR A 103 -22.36 12.43 -10.96
C THR A 103 -23.88 12.26 -10.90
N PRO A 104 -24.42 11.04 -10.96
CA PRO A 104 -25.86 10.81 -10.94
C PRO A 104 -26.53 11.39 -9.70
N GLN A 105 -27.69 12.04 -9.88
CA GLN A 105 -28.44 12.70 -8.80
C GLN A 105 -28.99 11.72 -7.75
N HIS A 106 -29.20 10.46 -8.13
CA HIS A 106 -29.70 9.42 -7.23
C HIS A 106 -28.62 8.81 -6.34
N TRP A 107 -27.34 9.19 -6.50
CA TRP A 107 -26.29 8.77 -5.59
C TRP A 107 -26.44 9.49 -4.25
N ASP A 108 -26.21 8.78 -3.15
CA ASP A 108 -26.35 9.34 -1.82
C ASP A 108 -25.29 10.42 -1.55
N ALA A 109 -25.76 11.65 -1.31
CA ALA A 109 -24.90 12.81 -1.16
C ALA A 109 -24.06 12.78 0.12
N GLN A 110 -24.56 12.18 1.19
CA GLN A 110 -23.86 12.10 2.47
C GLN A 110 -22.74 11.08 2.40
N ALA A 111 -23.01 9.87 1.90
CA ALA A 111 -22.01 8.83 1.67
C ALA A 111 -20.95 9.31 0.69
N ARG A 112 -21.33 10.05 -0.36
CA ARG A 112 -20.39 10.72 -1.26
C ARG A 112 -19.49 11.70 -0.52
N HIS A 113 -20.05 12.59 0.29
CA HIS A 113 -19.27 13.58 1.04
C HIS A 113 -18.26 12.89 1.98
N GLN A 114 -18.69 11.86 2.70
CA GLN A 114 -17.82 11.05 3.55
C GLN A 114 -16.71 10.37 2.75
N LEU A 115 -17.02 9.82 1.58
CA LEU A 115 -16.03 9.21 0.69
C LEU A 115 -14.97 10.22 0.24
N LEU A 116 -15.39 11.41 -0.22
CA LEU A 116 -14.47 12.45 -0.69
C LEU A 116 -13.57 12.97 0.44
N ASN A 117 -14.11 13.14 1.66
CA ASN A 117 -13.33 13.53 2.82
C ASN A 117 -12.30 12.44 3.20
N SER A 118 -12.71 11.17 3.18
CA SER A 118 -11.81 10.04 3.42
C SER A 118 -10.67 9.99 2.41
N LEU A 119 -10.98 10.19 1.12
CA LEU A 119 -10.00 10.27 0.04
C LEU A 119 -8.99 11.42 0.27
N GLN A 120 -9.47 12.63 0.57
CA GLN A 120 -8.62 13.80 0.84
C GLN A 120 -7.68 13.56 2.02
N HIS A 121 -8.19 12.99 3.11
CA HIS A 121 -7.38 12.67 4.29
C HIS A 121 -6.22 11.71 3.95
N HIS A 122 -6.51 10.68 3.16
CA HIS A 122 -5.51 9.67 2.77
C HIS A 122 -4.50 10.17 1.75
N ILE A 123 -4.94 11.03 0.81
CA ILE A 123 -4.05 11.73 -0.13
C ILE A 123 -3.03 12.55 0.66
N HIS A 124 -3.48 13.35 1.63
CA HIS A 124 -2.60 14.19 2.44
C HIS A 124 -1.56 13.36 3.21
N HIS A 125 -1.95 12.20 3.76
CA HIS A 125 -1.02 11.30 4.43
C HIS A 125 0.01 10.68 3.47
N LEU A 126 -0.40 10.25 2.28
CA LEU A 126 0.51 9.66 1.29
C LEU A 126 1.49 10.69 0.71
N GLU A 127 1.11 11.96 0.61
CA GLU A 127 1.98 13.04 0.16
C GLU A 127 3.19 13.24 1.09
N GLN A 128 3.05 12.94 2.38
CA GLN A 128 4.17 13.00 3.34
C GLN A 128 5.21 11.88 3.08
N CYS A 129 4.76 10.76 2.49
CA CYS A 129 5.62 9.64 2.12
C CYS A 129 6.27 9.84 0.74
N VAL A 130 5.57 10.44 -0.21
CA VAL A 130 6.05 10.59 -1.58
C VAL A 130 6.86 11.89 -1.71
N PRO A 131 8.19 11.83 -1.95
CA PRO A 131 8.98 13.05 -2.09
C PRO A 131 8.45 13.89 -3.26
N ALA A 132 8.37 15.21 -3.07
CA ALA A 132 7.92 16.16 -4.08
C ALA A 132 8.71 16.09 -5.41
N ASN A 133 9.90 15.49 -5.37
CA ASN A 133 10.77 15.37 -6.51
C ASN A 133 10.26 14.31 -7.50
N ARG A 134 9.49 14.75 -8.50
CA ARG A 134 9.01 13.93 -9.63
C ARG A 134 10.12 13.20 -10.38
N MET A 135 11.39 13.60 -10.23
CA MET A 135 12.53 12.92 -10.84
C MET A 135 12.80 11.51 -10.27
N PHE A 136 12.37 11.21 -9.04
CA PHE A 136 12.48 9.85 -8.49
C PHE A 136 11.74 8.81 -9.36
N PHE A 137 10.64 9.23 -9.99
CA PHE A 137 9.84 8.40 -10.88
C PHE A 137 10.33 8.38 -12.33
N LYS A 138 11.36 9.18 -12.67
CA LYS A 138 11.97 9.19 -14.00
C LYS A 138 13.22 8.32 -14.10
N ARG A 139 13.87 7.98 -12.97
CA ARG A 139 15.26 7.48 -12.96
C ARG A 139 15.43 5.97 -12.78
N GLN A 140 14.42 5.22 -12.35
CA GLN A 140 14.49 3.75 -12.21
C GLN A 140 13.25 3.06 -12.78
N GLY A 141 13.25 2.82 -14.09
CA GLY A 141 12.40 1.85 -14.81
C GLY A 141 10.87 2.09 -14.78
N PRO A 142 10.12 1.33 -15.61
CA PRO A 142 9.99 1.66 -17.03
C PRO A 142 9.42 3.07 -17.19
N ARG A 143 9.90 3.83 -18.17
CA ARG A 143 9.26 5.10 -18.56
C ARG A 143 7.78 4.81 -18.77
N ASN A 144 6.98 5.39 -17.87
CA ASN A 144 5.56 5.74 -17.97
C ASN A 144 4.53 5.06 -17.05
N LEU A 145 4.87 4.48 -15.90
CA LEU A 145 3.86 4.12 -14.87
C LEU A 145 2.84 5.23 -14.62
N LEU A 146 3.32 6.44 -14.35
CA LEU A 146 2.47 7.62 -14.14
C LEU A 146 1.69 8.00 -15.40
N LEU A 147 2.32 7.96 -16.58
CA LEU A 147 1.59 8.31 -17.82
C LEU A 147 0.58 7.24 -18.22
N THR A 148 0.80 5.96 -17.87
CA THR A 148 -0.16 4.87 -18.09
C THR A 148 -1.36 5.04 -17.17
N LEU A 149 -1.16 5.37 -15.89
CA LEU A 149 -2.27 5.75 -14.99
C LEU A 149 -3.00 6.97 -15.50
N ASP A 150 -2.27 8.00 -15.92
CA ASP A 150 -2.88 9.23 -16.45
C ASP A 150 -3.65 8.99 -17.73
N LYS A 151 -3.18 8.08 -18.57
CA LYS A 151 -3.90 7.63 -19.75
C LYS A 151 -5.17 6.90 -19.35
N TYR A 152 -5.09 5.90 -18.49
CA TYR A 152 -6.24 5.15 -18.01
C TYR A 152 -7.35 6.06 -17.44
N PHE A 153 -7.01 7.01 -16.56
CA PHE A 153 -8.01 7.92 -16.00
C PHE A 153 -8.51 8.97 -17.01
N ARG A 154 -7.65 9.42 -17.94
CA ARG A 154 -8.10 10.25 -19.06
C ARG A 154 -9.08 9.50 -19.96
N ASP A 155 -8.87 8.22 -20.19
CA ASP A 155 -9.75 7.36 -20.98
C ASP A 155 -11.10 7.18 -20.26
N ILE A 156 -11.11 7.10 -18.92
CA ILE A 156 -12.35 7.13 -18.12
C ILE A 156 -13.10 8.46 -18.30
N GLN A 157 -12.40 9.59 -18.24
CA GLN A 157 -13.01 10.90 -18.45
C GLN A 157 -13.52 11.07 -19.89
N HIS A 158 -12.82 10.51 -20.87
CA HIS A 158 -13.29 10.48 -22.25
C HIS A 158 -14.54 9.61 -22.40
N PHE A 159 -14.55 8.41 -21.82
CA PHE A 159 -15.71 7.51 -21.78
C PHE A 159 -16.95 8.20 -21.18
N LEU A 160 -16.81 8.89 -20.04
CA LEU A 160 -17.91 9.65 -19.46
C LEU A 160 -18.47 10.70 -20.43
N ARG A 161 -17.60 11.43 -21.14
CA ARG A 161 -18.03 12.44 -22.12
C ARG A 161 -18.71 11.83 -23.35
N THR A 162 -18.16 10.76 -23.92
CA THR A 162 -18.73 10.09 -25.11
C THR A 162 -20.06 9.42 -24.81
N HIS A 163 -20.30 9.05 -23.56
CA HIS A 163 -21.58 8.49 -23.09
C HIS A 163 -22.45 9.51 -22.34
N HIS A 164 -22.22 10.81 -22.58
CA HIS A 164 -23.03 11.93 -22.08
C HIS A 164 -23.31 11.91 -20.57
N HIS A 165 -22.36 11.40 -19.77
CA HIS A 165 -22.52 11.24 -18.32
C HIS A 165 -23.80 10.49 -17.93
N SER A 166 -24.25 9.56 -18.77
CA SER A 166 -25.43 8.72 -18.49
C SER A 166 -25.26 7.91 -17.21
N ALA A 167 -26.39 7.52 -16.59
CA ALA A 167 -26.37 6.66 -15.41
C ALA A 167 -25.55 5.38 -15.64
N CYS A 168 -25.71 4.75 -16.81
CA CYS A 168 -24.92 3.57 -17.15
C CYS A 168 -23.42 3.83 -17.31
N ALA A 169 -23.01 4.99 -17.84
CA ALA A 169 -21.59 5.33 -17.89
C ALA A 169 -21.02 5.48 -16.47
N TRP A 170 -21.78 6.06 -15.55
CA TRP A 170 -21.39 6.19 -14.15
C TRP A 170 -21.38 4.85 -13.40
N ASP A 171 -22.26 3.90 -13.75
CA ASP A 171 -22.19 2.54 -13.21
C ASP A 171 -20.89 1.83 -13.59
N HIS A 172 -20.42 2.03 -14.83
CA HIS A 172 -19.08 1.57 -15.24
C HIS A 172 -17.98 2.24 -14.43
N VAL A 173 -18.03 3.56 -14.23
CA VAL A 173 -17.05 4.29 -13.41
C VAL A 173 -17.06 3.84 -11.96
N ARG A 174 -18.23 3.53 -11.39
CA ARG A 174 -18.36 2.97 -10.04
C ARG A 174 -17.65 1.62 -9.93
N LEU A 175 -17.79 0.74 -10.92
CA LEU A 175 -17.07 -0.54 -10.95
C LEU A 175 -15.56 -0.33 -11.06
N GLN A 176 -15.11 0.61 -11.88
CA GLN A 176 -13.69 0.98 -11.96
C GLN A 176 -13.16 1.55 -10.64
N ALA A 177 -13.95 2.39 -9.95
CA ALA A 177 -13.59 2.92 -8.64
C ALA A 177 -13.44 1.80 -7.60
N ARG A 178 -14.40 0.85 -7.57
CA ARG A 178 -14.33 -0.34 -6.72
C ARG A 178 -13.04 -1.13 -6.97
N ALA A 179 -12.72 -1.41 -8.24
CA ALA A 179 -11.50 -2.13 -8.60
C ALA A 179 -10.24 -1.35 -8.20
N CYS A 180 -10.22 -0.03 -8.38
CA CYS A 180 -9.13 0.84 -7.93
C CYS A 180 -8.92 0.77 -6.41
N PHE A 181 -9.98 0.80 -5.59
CA PHE A 181 -9.85 0.67 -4.14
C PHE A 181 -9.26 -0.69 -3.71
N GLN A 182 -9.68 -1.78 -4.36
CA GLN A 182 -9.11 -3.11 -4.11
C GLN A 182 -7.61 -3.18 -4.45
N ARG A 183 -7.19 -2.48 -5.51
CA ARG A 183 -5.78 -2.37 -5.90
C ARG A 183 -4.98 -1.51 -4.93
N VAL A 184 -5.56 -0.41 -4.43
CA VAL A 184 -4.93 0.42 -3.39
C VAL A 184 -4.72 -0.39 -2.10
N ASP A 185 -5.69 -1.22 -1.70
CA ASP A 185 -5.53 -2.16 -0.58
C ASP A 185 -4.32 -3.09 -0.80
N THR A 186 -4.21 -3.67 -2.00
CA THR A 186 -3.08 -4.53 -2.37
C THR A 186 -1.74 -3.80 -2.28
N LEU A 187 -1.67 -2.56 -2.79
CA LEU A 187 -0.46 -1.73 -2.73
C LEU A 187 -0.08 -1.39 -1.29
N PHE A 188 -1.05 -1.06 -0.43
CA PHE A 188 -0.79 -0.77 0.98
C PHE A 188 -0.32 -2.00 1.75
N ARG A 189 -0.87 -3.19 1.45
CA ARG A 189 -0.38 -4.45 2.03
C ARG A 189 1.05 -4.74 1.58
N GLN A 190 1.38 -4.52 0.30
CA GLN A 190 2.74 -4.68 -0.21
C GLN A 190 3.73 -3.76 0.53
N MET A 191 3.38 -2.48 0.73
CA MET A 191 4.19 -1.51 1.48
C MET A 191 4.51 -2.00 2.90
N LYS A 192 3.52 -2.55 3.61
CA LYS A 192 3.68 -3.11 4.96
C LYS A 192 4.57 -4.36 4.96
N SER A 193 4.30 -5.30 4.04
CA SER A 193 5.01 -6.59 4.00
C SER A 193 6.51 -6.45 3.74
N GLN A 194 6.94 -5.45 2.98
CA GLN A 194 8.37 -5.20 2.70
C GLN A 194 9.09 -4.42 3.80
N ALA A 195 8.39 -3.91 4.82
CA ALA A 195 9.00 -3.30 6.00
C ALA A 195 9.52 -4.35 7.01
N VAL A 196 8.90 -5.54 7.03
CA VAL A 196 9.21 -6.62 8.00
C VAL A 196 10.59 -7.27 7.79
N PRO A 197 11.07 -7.53 6.55
CA PRO A 197 12.41 -8.05 6.33
C PRO A 197 13.52 -7.06 6.73
N ALA A 198 13.30 -5.76 6.51
CA ALA A 198 14.29 -4.73 6.76
C ALA A 198 14.62 -4.56 8.26
N LEU A 199 13.63 -4.72 9.14
CA LEU A 199 13.82 -4.70 10.60
C LEU A 199 14.46 -5.99 11.14
N ARG A 200 14.19 -7.15 10.52
CA ARG A 200 14.90 -8.40 10.86
C ARG A 200 16.37 -8.37 10.45
N GLN A 201 16.70 -7.72 9.33
CA GLN A 201 18.07 -7.63 8.85
C GLN A 201 18.96 -6.75 9.76
N THR A 202 18.44 -5.63 10.26
CA THR A 202 19.15 -4.79 11.24
C THR A 202 19.29 -5.47 12.60
N HIS A 203 18.29 -6.24 13.03
CA HIS A 203 18.37 -7.01 14.28
C HIS A 203 19.41 -8.16 14.20
N LEU A 204 19.53 -8.84 13.06
CA LEU A 204 20.52 -9.92 12.89
C LEU A 204 21.97 -9.42 12.73
N LEU A 205 22.18 -8.20 12.23
CA LEU A 205 23.52 -7.59 12.13
C LEU A 205 24.02 -6.98 13.45
N GLN A 206 23.19 -6.89 14.49
CA GLN A 206 23.54 -6.33 15.80
C GLN A 206 23.78 -7.36 16.90
N MET A 207 23.57 -8.66 16.65
CA MET A 207 23.84 -9.68 17.66
C MET A 207 25.36 -9.91 17.78
N PRO A 208 25.97 -9.70 18.96
CA PRO A 208 27.37 -10.05 19.16
C PRO A 208 27.53 -11.57 19.01
N MET A 209 28.52 -11.99 18.21
CA MET A 209 28.89 -13.40 18.07
C MET A 209 29.09 -14.03 19.45
N PRO A 210 28.44 -15.16 19.78
CA PRO A 210 28.69 -15.83 21.05
C PRO A 210 30.13 -16.35 21.05
N ARG A 211 30.92 -15.89 22.02
CA ARG A 211 32.25 -16.46 22.29
C ARG A 211 32.08 -17.94 22.61
N GLN A 212 32.66 -18.81 21.78
CA GLN A 212 32.80 -20.23 22.09
C GLN A 212 33.56 -20.38 23.41
N HIS A 213 32.84 -20.67 24.49
CA HIS A 213 33.43 -21.15 25.72
C HIS A 213 33.81 -22.61 25.52
N ARG A 214 35.11 -22.87 25.63
CA ARG A 214 35.72 -24.20 25.60
C ARG A 214 35.17 -25.00 26.77
N GLN A 215 34.39 -26.05 26.46
CA GLN A 215 33.82 -26.96 27.44
C GLN A 215 34.93 -27.84 28.04
N PRO A 216 35.12 -27.90 29.36
CA PRO A 216 35.98 -28.90 29.97
C PRO A 216 35.30 -30.27 29.90
N GLN A 217 36.03 -31.29 29.47
CA GLN A 217 35.59 -32.67 29.59
C GLN A 217 35.52 -33.05 31.07
N ILE A 218 34.35 -33.53 31.50
CA ILE A 218 34.21 -34.24 32.77
C ILE A 218 34.26 -35.72 32.46
N GLU A 219 35.21 -36.35 33.14
CA GLU A 219 35.67 -37.72 33.10
C GLU A 219 34.52 -38.74 33.34
N GLN A 220 34.48 -39.76 32.48
CA GLN A 220 33.61 -40.92 32.62
C GLN A 220 33.95 -41.69 33.90
N ARG A 221 32.96 -41.91 34.76
CA ARG A 221 32.98 -43.01 35.73
C ARG A 221 31.69 -43.81 35.66
N GLU A 222 31.83 -44.93 34.96
CA GLU A 222 31.17 -46.23 35.10
C GLU A 222 30.02 -46.34 36.13
N GLN A 223 28.83 -46.74 35.64
CA GLN A 223 27.98 -47.78 36.24
C GLN A 223 26.78 -48.10 35.32
N GLN A 224 26.89 -49.22 34.60
CA GLN A 224 25.76 -50.09 34.22
C GLN A 224 25.54 -51.09 35.38
N PRO A 225 24.37 -51.77 35.55
CA PRO A 225 23.57 -52.38 34.47
C PRO A 225 22.04 -52.37 34.67
N GLY A 226 21.27 -52.79 33.66
CA GLY A 226 19.86 -53.17 33.84
C GLY A 226 19.04 -53.23 32.56
N LEU A 227 18.68 -54.45 32.16
CA LEU A 227 17.92 -54.84 30.96
C LEU A 227 16.41 -54.49 31.02
N GLY A 228 15.78 -54.31 29.86
CA GLY A 228 14.31 -54.36 29.65
C GLY A 228 13.87 -53.47 28.47
N LEU A 229 13.80 -54.00 27.23
CA LEU A 229 12.65 -54.63 26.56
C LEU A 229 11.45 -53.70 26.21
N LEU A 230 11.22 -53.64 24.89
CA LEU A 230 9.93 -53.67 24.15
C LEU A 230 8.99 -52.45 24.05
N SER A 231 8.51 -52.33 22.80
CA SER A 231 7.16 -51.95 22.34
C SER A 231 6.83 -50.47 22.13
N THR A 232 6.70 -50.03 20.87
CA THR A 232 5.53 -50.08 19.93
C THR A 232 4.55 -48.92 20.16
N ASP A 233 4.51 -48.01 19.19
CA ASP A 233 3.35 -47.77 18.31
C ASP A 233 3.19 -46.29 17.90
N ALA A 234 3.07 -46.11 16.58
CA ALA A 234 2.51 -44.93 15.96
C ALA A 234 0.97 -44.97 16.05
N PRO A 235 0.30 -43.85 15.76
CA PRO A 235 -0.74 -43.98 14.75
C PRO A 235 -0.73 -42.87 13.69
N THR A 236 -0.80 -43.37 12.47
CA THR A 236 -1.28 -42.73 11.24
C THR A 236 -2.78 -42.44 11.36
N CYS A 237 -3.22 -41.24 10.99
CA CYS A 237 -4.62 -40.97 10.67
C CYS A 237 -4.72 -40.60 9.19
N ALA A 238 -5.30 -41.51 8.41
CA ALA A 238 -5.71 -41.29 7.03
C ALA A 238 -7.22 -40.98 6.96
N HIS A 239 -7.52 -40.07 6.05
CA HIS A 239 -8.79 -39.76 5.39
C HIS A 239 -9.86 -40.85 5.31
N THR A 240 -11.14 -40.48 5.43
CA THR A 240 -12.11 -40.49 4.30
C THR A 240 -13.47 -39.86 4.66
N PRO A 241 -14.19 -39.26 3.69
CA PRO A 241 -15.57 -38.77 3.83
C PRO A 241 -16.60 -39.67 3.10
N VAL A 242 -17.86 -39.65 3.55
CA VAL A 242 -19.11 -40.15 2.90
C VAL A 242 -20.24 -39.28 3.49
N ALA A 243 -21.05 -38.48 2.79
CA ALA A 243 -21.92 -38.61 1.60
C ALA A 243 -23.39 -38.97 1.91
N MET A 244 -24.27 -38.19 1.26
CA MET A 244 -25.68 -38.43 0.88
C MET A 244 -26.82 -38.38 1.91
N GLY A 245 -27.90 -37.71 1.49
CA GLY A 245 -29.21 -37.72 2.14
C GLY A 245 -30.20 -36.73 1.52
N THR A 246 -30.87 -37.16 0.47
CA THR A 246 -31.93 -36.53 -0.34
C THR A 246 -33.30 -36.38 0.34
N GLY A 247 -34.13 -35.45 -0.17
CA GLY A 247 -35.61 -35.52 -0.19
C GLY A 247 -36.27 -34.20 0.20
N LEU A 248 -37.06 -33.47 -0.60
CA LEU A 248 -38.28 -33.73 -1.41
C LEU A 248 -39.50 -32.97 -0.80
N ALA A 249 -40.17 -32.21 -1.68
CA ALA A 249 -41.60 -31.80 -1.69
C ALA A 249 -42.21 -31.06 -0.48
N THR A 250 -42.61 -29.80 -0.68
CA THR A 250 -43.99 -29.38 -1.03
C THR A 250 -44.00 -27.90 -1.42
#